data_AF-A0A2V2VPD2-F1
#
_entry.id   AF-A0A2V2VPD2-F1
#
_cell.length_a   1.000
_cell.length_b   1.000
_cell.length_c   1.000
_cell.angle_alpha   90.00
_cell.angle_beta   90.00
_cell.angle_gamma   90.00
#
_symmetry.space_group_name_H-M   'P 1'
#
loop_
_entity.id
_entity.type
_entity.pdbx_description
1 polymer ?
#
loop_
_entity_poly.entity_id
_entity_poly.type
_entity_poly.pdbx_seq_one_letter_code
_entity_poly.pdbx_strand_id
1 'polypeptide(L)'
;MNRGDIVAVFCDALHEQEMAARLTQLANFPFRIFPVRNGPSMYRAVRTFCASRNCYRCALNLCTGTTEDEDRASQAVLASLFEQLEVVYCGCRYLTLKQPLDVLFMMCVYAGLPMPLFSVVKSEEDIEQLSLRFPVKLRTVSPLQCVFGSVVTDMPTLRRVLNEVLQSHDKVLVWEVNGTKSRELVTLVSASGCVAIAQEGSKDAVWLQQCTPSIEKYSSFFATTVMNNSGFSKLCFNKSPYSDQLFLEDVELGCSLVDLNTELLLAFSDKRLLEECVCCGEQSFKRPVAEVRYGGNERGYFVCANKDVKRGEVVFEDEGRSFAIVTRPFVDKHWGEEEKVTFAEYAWPLDTDGHVYAIWERNPSEWRPINHSCDPNCIFGEGHSLNVIAARDIKKEEELTMDYSTFCDYTMRPFSCSCRSECCRGIILPDEAALRKYGTHTWHRRPPIPPAKSV
;
A
#
# COMPACT_ATOMS: atom_id res chain seq x y z
N MET A 1 10.40 30.18 9.73
CA MET A 1 10.05 28.82 9.26
C MET A 1 8.84 28.36 10.06
N ASN A 2 7.70 28.16 9.40
CA ASN A 2 6.53 27.59 10.05
C ASN A 2 6.86 26.17 10.54
N ARG A 3 6.33 25.76 11.69
CA ARG A 3 6.45 24.38 12.17
C ARG A 3 5.87 23.45 11.09
N GLY A 4 6.63 22.43 10.68
CA GLY A 4 6.14 21.39 9.75
C GLY A 4 6.57 21.50 8.29
N ASP A 5 7.56 22.32 7.94
CA ASP A 5 8.01 22.47 6.53
C ASP A 5 9.20 21.55 6.16
N ILE A 6 9.78 20.85 7.14
CA ILE A 6 11.00 20.03 6.95
C ILE A 6 10.62 18.59 6.60
N VAL A 7 11.26 18.00 5.60
CA VAL A 7 11.13 16.56 5.27
C VAL A 7 12.16 15.74 6.06
N ALA A 8 11.72 14.69 6.73
CA ALA A 8 12.61 13.75 7.43
C ALA A 8 13.07 12.66 6.45
N VAL A 9 14.34 12.69 6.04
CA VAL A 9 14.89 11.77 5.03
C VAL A 9 15.61 10.62 5.72
N PHE A 10 15.09 9.41 5.56
CA PHE A 10 15.70 8.19 6.08
C PHE A 10 16.55 7.55 4.99
N CYS A 11 17.83 7.34 5.28
CA CYS A 11 18.77 6.73 4.34
C CYS A 11 19.72 5.77 5.04
N ASP A 12 20.43 4.96 4.25
CA ASP A 12 21.45 4.06 4.76
C ASP A 12 22.54 4.85 5.50
N ALA A 13 22.85 4.45 6.74
CA ALA A 13 23.81 5.16 7.58
C ALA A 13 25.21 5.25 6.97
N LEU A 14 25.59 4.26 6.15
CA LEU A 14 26.86 4.26 5.42
C LEU A 14 26.98 5.44 4.44
N HIS A 15 25.85 5.85 3.84
CA HIS A 15 25.81 6.85 2.77
C HIS A 15 25.30 8.23 3.23
N GLU A 16 25.28 8.51 4.53
CA GLU A 16 24.72 9.75 5.10
C GLU A 16 25.28 11.01 4.43
N GLN A 17 26.61 11.12 4.35
CA GLN A 17 27.28 12.32 3.83
C GLN A 17 27.04 12.51 2.33
N GLU A 18 27.11 11.44 1.55
CA GLU A 18 26.90 11.49 0.11
C GLU A 18 25.44 11.76 -0.23
N MET A 19 24.51 11.13 0.50
CA MET A 19 23.08 11.41 0.39
C MET A 19 22.78 12.89 0.69
N ALA A 20 23.40 13.46 1.73
CA ALA A 20 23.25 14.88 2.04
C ALA A 20 23.72 15.78 0.89
N ALA A 21 24.86 15.47 0.28
CA ALA A 21 25.40 16.21 -0.84
C ALA A 21 24.47 16.14 -2.07
N ARG A 22 23.95 14.94 -2.40
CA ARG A 22 22.99 14.74 -3.50
C ARG A 22 21.68 15.45 -3.23
N LEU A 23 21.10 15.32 -2.04
CA LEU A 23 19.84 15.99 -1.70
C LEU A 23 19.95 17.51 -1.72
N THR A 24 21.10 18.08 -1.36
CA THR A 24 21.32 19.54 -1.46
C THR A 24 21.22 20.05 -2.91
N GLN A 25 21.47 19.18 -3.91
CA GLN A 25 21.35 19.51 -5.33
C GLN A 25 19.96 19.22 -5.91
N LEU A 26 19.24 18.25 -5.34
CA LEU A 26 17.98 17.74 -5.89
C LEU A 26 16.72 18.27 -5.17
N ALA A 27 16.81 18.48 -3.85
CA ALA A 27 15.67 18.82 -3.03
C ALA A 27 15.42 20.33 -3.04
N ASN A 28 14.20 20.72 -3.41
CA ASN A 28 13.73 22.10 -3.33
C ASN A 28 13.00 22.40 -2.00
N PHE A 29 13.12 21.49 -1.03
CA PHE A 29 12.52 21.56 0.29
C PHE A 29 13.59 21.43 1.37
N PRO A 30 13.40 22.05 2.55
CA PRO A 30 14.31 21.83 3.66
C PRO A 30 14.17 20.39 4.16
N PHE A 31 15.29 19.75 4.45
CA PHE A 31 15.31 18.36 4.90
C PHE A 31 16.20 18.16 6.12
N ARG A 32 15.96 17.04 6.83
CA ARG A 32 16.83 16.54 7.89
C ARG A 32 17.06 15.05 7.68
N ILE A 33 18.31 14.62 7.73
CA ILE A 33 18.68 13.22 7.54
C ILE A 33 18.54 12.43 8.84
N PHE A 34 18.02 11.22 8.71
CA PHE A 34 17.91 10.17 9.71
C PHE A 34 18.68 8.95 9.20
N PRO A 35 19.98 8.83 9.52
CA PRO A 35 20.76 7.68 9.11
C PRO A 35 20.28 6.44 9.88
N VAL A 36 20.02 5.35 9.15
CA VAL A 36 19.50 4.11 9.74
C VAL A 36 20.32 2.88 9.32
N ARG A 37 20.36 1.90 10.22
CA ARG A 37 20.84 0.53 9.97
C ARG A 37 19.73 -0.45 10.34
N ASN A 38 19.81 -1.68 9.83
CA ASN A 38 18.90 -2.75 10.24
C ASN A 38 18.91 -2.98 11.77
N GLY A 39 17.83 -3.57 12.29
CA GLY A 39 17.66 -3.86 13.71
C GLY A 39 17.25 -2.65 14.57
N PRO A 40 17.72 -2.53 15.84
CA PRO A 40 17.25 -1.51 16.78
C PRO A 40 17.45 -0.05 16.35
N SER A 41 18.37 0.21 15.41
CA SER A 41 18.63 1.54 14.87
C SER A 41 17.39 2.13 14.18
N MET A 42 16.70 1.34 13.33
CA MET A 42 15.45 1.75 12.69
C MET A 42 14.39 2.20 13.70
N TYR A 43 14.11 1.35 14.69
CA TYR A 43 13.10 1.65 15.72
C TYR A 43 13.45 2.93 16.48
N ARG A 44 14.73 3.15 16.80
CA ARG A 44 15.18 4.37 17.47
C ARG A 44 14.98 5.61 16.60
N ALA A 45 15.31 5.54 15.30
CA ALA A 45 15.15 6.64 14.36
C ALA A 45 13.66 6.99 14.18
N VAL A 46 12.81 5.98 13.92
CA VAL A 46 11.37 6.16 13.77
C VAL A 46 10.74 6.71 15.05
N ARG A 47 11.10 6.17 16.23
CA ARG A 47 10.64 6.72 17.52
C ARG A 47 11.02 8.19 17.69
N THR A 48 12.24 8.55 17.32
CA THR A 48 12.73 9.94 17.42
C THR A 48 11.97 10.87 16.48
N PHE A 49 11.68 10.41 15.26
CA PHE A 49 10.81 11.10 14.33
C PHE A 49 9.40 11.26 14.90
N CYS A 50 8.76 10.19 15.38
CA CYS A 50 7.41 10.23 15.95
C CYS A 50 7.30 11.19 17.16
N ALA A 51 8.31 11.21 18.04
CA ALA A 51 8.37 12.13 19.18
C ALA A 51 8.44 13.61 18.76
N SER A 52 8.93 13.88 17.55
CA SER A 52 9.06 15.23 16.98
C SER A 52 8.24 15.41 15.70
N ARG A 53 7.16 14.62 15.52
CA ARG A 53 6.37 14.56 14.28
C ARG A 53 5.84 15.93 13.83
N ASN A 54 5.50 16.81 14.77
CA ASN A 54 4.98 18.16 14.49
C ASN A 54 6.04 19.10 13.88
N CYS A 55 7.31 18.70 13.87
CA CYS A 55 8.40 19.45 13.24
C CYS A 55 8.57 19.12 11.75
N TYR A 56 7.99 18.01 11.28
CA TYR A 56 8.18 17.50 9.93
C TYR A 56 6.88 17.46 9.14
N ARG A 57 7.00 17.65 7.82
CA ARG A 57 5.94 17.51 6.83
C ARG A 57 5.57 16.03 6.65
N CYS A 58 6.60 15.22 6.41
CA CYS A 58 6.51 13.78 6.18
C CYS A 58 7.88 13.12 6.41
N ALA A 59 7.90 11.79 6.42
CA ALA A 59 9.10 10.99 6.24
C ALA A 59 9.33 10.68 4.74
N LEU A 60 10.58 10.54 4.31
CA LEU A 60 10.97 10.09 2.99
C LEU A 60 11.91 8.90 3.14
N ASN A 61 11.51 7.74 2.63
CA ASN A 61 12.28 6.51 2.70
C ASN A 61 13.18 6.37 1.46
N LEU A 62 14.49 6.53 1.65
CA LEU A 62 15.54 6.35 0.64
C LEU A 62 16.54 5.26 1.04
N CYS A 63 16.12 4.32 1.90
CA CYS A 63 16.95 3.16 2.24
C CYS A 63 16.92 2.16 1.08
N THR A 64 18.04 1.45 0.87
CA THR A 64 18.22 0.61 -0.33
C THR A 64 18.54 -0.85 -0.03
N GLY A 65 18.66 -1.21 1.25
CA GLY A 65 19.00 -2.56 1.68
C GLY A 65 17.82 -3.53 1.72
N THR A 66 18.14 -4.79 1.99
CA THR A 66 17.22 -5.85 2.38
C THR A 66 17.30 -6.11 3.88
N THR A 67 16.59 -7.12 4.39
CA THR A 67 16.58 -7.44 5.83
C THR A 67 17.85 -8.12 6.34
N GLU A 68 18.64 -8.71 5.46
CA GLU A 68 19.92 -9.37 5.81
C GLU A 68 21.15 -8.47 5.58
N ASP A 69 20.98 -7.31 4.92
CA ASP A 69 22.07 -6.36 4.75
C ASP A 69 22.60 -5.88 6.12
N GLU A 70 23.91 -5.98 6.34
CA GLU A 70 24.54 -5.50 7.57
C GLU A 70 24.73 -3.97 7.57
N ASP A 71 25.02 -3.41 6.39
CA ASP A 71 25.41 -2.02 6.22
C ASP A 71 24.27 -1.11 5.71
N ARG A 72 23.25 -1.70 5.09
CA ARG A 72 22.11 -0.99 4.50
C ARG A 72 20.83 -1.33 5.24
N ALA A 73 19.96 -0.35 5.36
CA ALA A 73 18.68 -0.49 6.02
C ALA A 73 17.65 -1.05 5.03
N SER A 74 16.87 -2.04 5.47
CA SER A 74 15.75 -2.57 4.70
C SER A 74 14.70 -1.51 4.40
N GLN A 75 14.50 -1.22 3.12
CA GLN A 75 13.43 -0.33 2.67
C GLN A 75 12.05 -0.86 3.08
N ALA A 76 11.84 -2.17 2.94
CA ALA A 76 10.57 -2.85 3.22
C ALA A 76 10.23 -2.82 4.72
N VAL A 77 11.21 -3.08 5.61
CA VAL A 77 10.97 -3.02 7.06
C VAL A 77 10.64 -1.61 7.50
N LEU A 78 11.37 -0.61 7.00
CA LEU A 78 11.10 0.77 7.36
C LEU A 78 9.72 1.23 6.88
N ALA A 79 9.31 0.85 5.67
CA ALA A 79 7.96 1.11 5.16
C ALA A 79 6.88 0.45 6.03
N SER A 80 7.10 -0.80 6.45
CA SER A 80 6.19 -1.51 7.38
C SER A 80 6.05 -0.77 8.72
N LEU A 81 7.16 -0.29 9.29
CA LEU A 81 7.14 0.49 10.53
C LEU A 81 6.38 1.82 10.36
N PHE A 82 6.54 2.50 9.23
CA PHE A 82 5.79 3.72 8.96
C PHE A 82 4.29 3.46 8.82
N GLU A 83 3.88 2.39 8.15
CA GLU A 83 2.47 2.00 8.01
C GLU A 83 1.85 1.62 9.36
N GLN A 84 2.54 0.80 10.16
CA GLN A 84 2.07 0.38 11.50
C GLN A 84 1.91 1.54 12.49
N LEU A 85 2.72 2.59 12.34
CA LEU A 85 2.71 3.77 13.21
C LEU A 85 1.96 4.96 12.61
N GLU A 86 1.24 4.74 11.50
CA GLU A 86 0.47 5.76 10.78
C GLU A 86 1.31 7.03 10.48
N VAL A 87 2.56 6.83 10.07
CA VAL A 87 3.45 7.91 9.66
C VAL A 87 3.12 8.32 8.23
N VAL A 88 2.97 9.63 7.99
CA VAL A 88 2.97 10.20 6.64
C VAL A 88 4.35 9.97 6.04
N TYR A 89 4.47 9.04 5.09
CA TYR A 89 5.75 8.77 4.44
C TYR A 89 5.66 8.67 2.92
N CYS A 90 6.79 9.00 2.29
CA CYS A 90 7.03 9.03 0.86
C CYS A 90 8.03 7.92 0.51
N GLY A 91 7.86 7.29 -0.65
CA GLY A 91 8.60 6.10 -1.06
C GLY A 91 7.67 4.96 -1.47
N CYS A 92 8.24 3.84 -1.88
CA CYS A 92 7.46 2.65 -2.25
C CYS A 92 6.75 2.08 -1.02
N ARG A 93 5.53 1.58 -1.20
CA ARG A 93 4.74 1.00 -0.09
C ARG A 93 5.25 -0.37 0.30
N TYR A 94 5.01 -0.77 1.56
CA TYR A 94 5.39 -2.09 2.04
C TYR A 94 4.75 -3.20 1.21
N LEU A 95 3.48 -3.05 0.81
CA LEU A 95 2.78 -4.03 -0.03
C LEU A 95 3.45 -4.30 -1.37
N THR A 96 4.13 -3.30 -1.96
CA THR A 96 4.90 -3.45 -3.19
C THR A 96 6.30 -4.00 -2.90
N LEU A 97 6.97 -3.46 -1.88
CA LEU A 97 8.34 -3.84 -1.51
C LEU A 97 8.46 -5.27 -0.98
N LYS A 98 7.41 -5.82 -0.37
CA LYS A 98 7.40 -7.20 0.13
C LYS A 98 7.25 -8.25 -0.98
N GLN A 99 6.97 -7.84 -2.21
CA GLN A 99 6.75 -8.79 -3.30
C GLN A 99 8.10 -9.40 -3.72
N PRO A 100 8.17 -10.72 -3.91
CA PRO A 100 9.31 -11.35 -4.54
C PRO A 100 9.55 -10.84 -5.96
N LEU A 101 10.80 -10.87 -6.43
CA LEU A 101 11.18 -10.35 -7.74
C LEU A 101 10.41 -11.01 -8.90
N ASP A 102 10.11 -12.31 -8.82
CA ASP A 102 9.32 -13.02 -9.84
C ASP A 102 7.87 -12.54 -9.89
N VAL A 103 7.29 -12.19 -8.74
CA VAL A 103 5.96 -11.56 -8.67
C VAL A 103 6.02 -10.15 -9.25
N LEU A 104 7.10 -9.39 -8.97
CA LEU A 104 7.30 -8.07 -9.55
C LEU A 104 7.41 -8.15 -11.09
N PHE A 105 8.13 -9.15 -11.63
CA PHE A 105 8.18 -9.39 -13.08
C PHE A 105 6.81 -9.71 -13.66
N MET A 106 6.01 -10.56 -12.98
CA MET A 106 4.63 -10.84 -13.37
C MET A 106 3.77 -9.56 -13.37
N MET A 107 3.90 -8.72 -12.35
CA MET A 107 3.21 -7.42 -12.30
C MET A 107 3.62 -6.51 -13.47
N CYS A 108 4.90 -6.49 -13.87
CA CYS A 108 5.36 -5.77 -15.04
C CYS A 108 4.74 -6.31 -16.35
N VAL A 109 4.63 -7.64 -16.49
CA VAL A 109 3.94 -8.26 -17.64
C VAL A 109 2.47 -7.81 -17.69
N TYR A 110 1.76 -7.82 -16.57
CA TYR A 110 0.35 -7.40 -16.50
C TYR A 110 0.17 -5.90 -16.74
N ALA A 111 1.16 -5.09 -16.38
CA ALA A 111 1.21 -3.68 -16.72
C ALA A 111 1.58 -3.42 -18.20
N GLY A 112 1.85 -4.47 -19.00
CA GLY A 112 2.13 -4.38 -20.43
C GLY A 112 3.56 -3.96 -20.77
N LEU A 113 4.50 -4.07 -19.83
CA LEU A 113 5.91 -3.76 -20.09
C LEU A 113 6.54 -4.85 -20.98
N PRO A 114 7.47 -4.48 -21.87
CA PRO A 114 8.11 -5.42 -22.78
C PRO A 114 9.16 -6.24 -22.02
N MET A 115 8.74 -7.30 -21.35
CA MET A 115 9.64 -8.14 -20.54
C MET A 115 10.50 -9.07 -21.42
N PRO A 116 11.76 -9.35 -21.03
CA PRO A 116 12.58 -10.38 -21.66
C PRO A 116 12.02 -11.77 -21.34
N LEU A 117 12.50 -12.80 -22.04
CA LEU A 117 12.23 -14.17 -21.60
C LEU A 117 12.90 -14.39 -20.24
N PHE A 118 12.12 -14.88 -19.29
CA PHE A 118 12.56 -15.19 -17.94
C PHE A 118 12.03 -16.55 -17.50
N SER A 119 12.69 -17.15 -16.51
CA SER A 119 12.32 -18.43 -15.93
C SER A 119 12.59 -18.41 -14.43
N VAL A 120 11.67 -19.00 -13.66
CA VAL A 120 11.81 -19.18 -12.22
C VAL A 120 12.37 -20.58 -12.00
N VAL A 121 13.56 -20.67 -11.42
CA VAL A 121 14.27 -21.93 -11.16
C VAL A 121 14.14 -22.26 -9.67
N LYS A 122 13.65 -23.46 -9.36
CA LYS A 122 13.48 -23.97 -7.99
C LYS A 122 14.24 -25.28 -7.75
N SER A 123 14.56 -26.01 -8.82
CA SER A 123 15.10 -27.37 -8.76
C SER A 123 16.11 -27.62 -9.88
N GLU A 124 16.87 -28.71 -9.78
CA GLU A 124 17.76 -29.13 -10.86
C GLU A 124 17.01 -29.49 -12.15
N GLU A 125 15.78 -30.00 -12.05
CA GLU A 125 14.93 -30.29 -13.22
C GLU A 125 14.61 -29.01 -14.00
N ASP A 126 14.31 -27.91 -13.30
CA ASP A 126 14.07 -26.61 -13.93
C ASP A 126 15.30 -26.13 -14.72
N ILE A 127 16.52 -26.39 -14.19
CA ILE A 127 17.78 -26.01 -14.85
C ILE A 127 17.94 -26.76 -16.19
N GLU A 128 17.55 -28.03 -16.24
CA GLU A 128 17.63 -28.86 -17.45
C GLU A 128 16.61 -28.44 -18.52
N GLN A 129 15.49 -27.84 -18.10
CA GLN A 129 14.44 -27.34 -18.98
C GLN A 129 14.64 -25.88 -19.42
N LEU A 130 15.69 -25.19 -18.93
CA LEU A 130 15.97 -23.79 -19.29
C LEU A 130 16.21 -23.63 -20.79
N SER A 131 15.40 -22.78 -21.41
CA SER A 131 15.47 -22.44 -22.84
C SER A 131 15.71 -20.94 -23.03
N LEU A 132 16.71 -20.40 -22.33
CA LEU A 132 17.11 -19.00 -22.41
C LEU A 132 18.36 -18.83 -23.27
N ARG A 133 18.48 -17.67 -23.94
CA ARG A 133 19.64 -17.32 -24.74
C ARG A 133 20.61 -16.45 -23.94
N PHE A 134 21.90 -16.72 -24.12
CA PHE A 134 22.95 -16.01 -23.40
C PHE A 134 23.29 -14.66 -24.07
N PRO A 135 23.69 -13.66 -23.26
CA PRO A 135 23.90 -13.72 -21.81
C PRO A 135 22.59 -13.63 -21.00
N VAL A 136 22.60 -14.23 -19.81
CA VAL A 136 21.48 -14.19 -18.87
C VAL A 136 21.90 -13.55 -17.56
N LYS A 137 20.98 -12.83 -16.93
CA LYS A 137 21.12 -12.34 -15.55
C LYS A 137 20.31 -13.25 -14.64
N LEU A 138 20.89 -13.58 -13.48
CA LEU A 138 20.17 -14.25 -12.42
C LEU A 138 20.15 -13.39 -11.16
N ARG A 139 19.08 -13.49 -10.38
CA ARG A 139 18.96 -12.82 -9.07
C ARG A 139 18.13 -13.63 -8.10
N THR A 140 18.50 -13.58 -6.82
CA THR A 140 17.62 -14.04 -5.74
C THR A 140 16.36 -13.19 -5.70
N VAL A 141 15.25 -13.83 -5.36
CA VAL A 141 13.92 -13.20 -5.48
C VAL A 141 13.38 -12.65 -4.17
N SER A 142 13.87 -13.14 -3.04
CA SER A 142 13.27 -12.86 -1.74
C SER A 142 13.72 -11.47 -1.24
N PRO A 143 12.77 -10.58 -0.87
CA PRO A 143 13.13 -9.32 -0.23
C PRO A 143 13.62 -9.52 1.21
N LEU A 144 13.45 -10.74 1.75
CA LEU A 144 13.90 -11.11 3.09
C LEU A 144 15.37 -11.57 3.14
N GLN A 145 16.03 -11.69 1.99
CA GLN A 145 17.39 -12.20 1.91
C GLN A 145 18.32 -11.17 1.29
N CYS A 146 19.62 -11.33 1.50
CA CYS A 146 20.62 -10.56 0.77
C CYS A 146 20.48 -10.80 -0.73
N VAL A 147 20.56 -9.71 -1.51
CA VAL A 147 20.47 -9.82 -2.97
C VAL A 147 21.77 -10.41 -3.50
N PHE A 148 21.68 -11.61 -4.07
CA PHE A 148 22.72 -12.15 -4.94
C PHE A 148 22.28 -11.95 -6.38
N GLY A 149 23.16 -11.41 -7.21
CA GLY A 149 22.91 -11.26 -8.63
C GLY A 149 24.19 -11.38 -9.45
N SER A 150 24.09 -12.03 -10.61
CA SER A 150 25.23 -12.20 -11.51
C SER A 150 24.75 -12.27 -12.96
N VAL A 151 25.64 -11.89 -13.89
CA VAL A 151 25.43 -12.06 -15.33
C VAL A 151 26.34 -13.18 -15.81
N VAL A 152 25.76 -14.15 -16.51
CA VAL A 152 26.42 -15.36 -16.97
C VAL A 152 26.32 -15.47 -18.49
N THR A 153 27.37 -15.97 -19.13
CA THR A 153 27.51 -16.05 -20.59
C THR A 153 27.42 -17.46 -21.15
N ASP A 154 27.36 -18.49 -20.31
CA ASP A 154 27.34 -19.89 -20.72
C ASP A 154 26.58 -20.81 -19.73
N MET A 155 26.00 -21.90 -20.26
CA MET A 155 25.22 -22.88 -19.47
C MET A 155 26.02 -23.58 -18.35
N PRO A 156 27.28 -24.02 -18.54
CA PRO A 156 28.04 -24.66 -17.48
C PRO A 156 28.22 -23.77 -16.24
N THR A 157 28.55 -22.49 -16.45
CA THR A 157 28.66 -21.52 -15.38
C THR A 157 27.30 -21.27 -14.72
N LEU A 158 26.22 -21.17 -15.50
CA LEU A 158 24.88 -20.96 -14.97
C LEU A 158 24.44 -22.11 -14.06
N ARG A 159 24.63 -23.37 -14.49
CA ARG A 159 24.31 -24.56 -13.70
C ARG A 159 25.07 -24.59 -12.38
N ARG A 160 26.37 -24.27 -12.41
CA ARG A 160 27.20 -24.21 -11.19
C ARG A 160 26.66 -23.18 -10.20
N VAL A 161 26.38 -21.96 -10.67
CA VAL A 161 25.89 -20.87 -9.81
C VAL A 161 24.49 -21.17 -9.27
N LEU A 162 23.57 -21.68 -10.10
CA LEU A 162 22.22 -22.05 -9.65
C LEU A 162 22.27 -23.16 -8.60
N ASN A 163 23.08 -24.19 -8.79
CA ASN A 163 23.24 -25.27 -7.81
C ASN A 163 23.84 -24.78 -6.47
N GLU A 164 24.65 -23.72 -6.48
CA GLU A 164 25.19 -23.11 -5.26
C GLU A 164 24.12 -22.24 -4.56
N VAL A 165 23.43 -21.39 -5.31
CA VAL A 165 22.42 -20.46 -4.75
C VAL A 165 21.19 -21.21 -4.22
N LEU A 166 20.73 -22.25 -4.92
CA LEU A 166 19.56 -23.06 -4.52
C LEU A 166 19.79 -23.89 -3.25
N GLN A 167 21.03 -24.01 -2.74
CA GLN A 167 21.28 -24.61 -1.42
C GLN A 167 20.80 -23.75 -0.26
N SER A 168 20.69 -22.44 -0.47
CA SER A 168 20.33 -21.44 0.56
C SER A 168 19.10 -20.60 0.21
N HIS A 169 18.52 -20.78 -0.98
CA HIS A 169 17.40 -20.00 -1.49
C HIS A 169 16.32 -20.90 -2.09
N ASP A 170 15.06 -20.56 -1.84
CA ASP A 170 13.89 -21.32 -2.32
C ASP A 170 13.74 -21.28 -3.85
N LYS A 171 14.05 -20.13 -4.47
CA LYS A 171 13.97 -19.96 -5.92
C LYS A 171 14.84 -18.80 -6.42
N VAL A 172 15.24 -18.89 -7.68
CA VAL A 172 16.06 -17.88 -8.37
C VAL A 172 15.36 -17.49 -9.67
N LEU A 173 15.37 -16.20 -9.99
CA LEU A 173 14.88 -15.71 -11.28
C LEU A 173 16.04 -15.57 -12.24
N VAL A 174 15.90 -16.11 -13.46
CA VAL A 174 16.88 -16.02 -14.54
C VAL A 174 16.22 -15.42 -15.77
N TRP A 175 16.85 -14.45 -16.43
CA TRP A 175 16.30 -13.80 -17.63
C TRP A 175 17.36 -13.36 -18.62
N GLU A 176 16.97 -13.22 -19.88
CA GLU A 176 17.85 -12.77 -20.95
C GLU A 176 18.21 -11.29 -20.79
N VAL A 177 19.48 -10.95 -21.03
CA VAL A 177 19.98 -9.57 -21.00
C VAL A 177 20.80 -9.27 -22.24
N ASN A 178 20.98 -7.99 -22.57
CA ASN A 178 21.83 -7.62 -23.69
C ASN A 178 23.31 -7.60 -23.25
N GLY A 179 24.13 -8.45 -23.87
CA GLY A 179 25.57 -8.51 -23.60
C GLY A 179 26.36 -7.27 -24.01
N THR A 180 25.76 -6.38 -24.82
CA THR A 180 26.37 -5.12 -25.22
C THR A 180 25.70 -3.97 -24.47
N LYS A 181 26.42 -3.33 -23.53
CA LYS A 181 25.98 -2.10 -22.85
C LYS A 181 25.97 -0.85 -23.76
N SER A 182 25.75 -1.03 -25.06
CA SER A 182 25.94 0.03 -26.05
C SER A 182 24.73 0.97 -26.16
N ARG A 183 23.53 0.54 -25.72
CA ARG A 183 22.25 1.26 -25.89
C ARG A 183 21.32 1.10 -24.68
N GLU A 184 21.86 1.21 -23.47
CA GLU A 184 21.06 1.15 -22.24
C GLU A 184 20.37 2.49 -21.97
N LEU A 185 19.05 2.46 -21.78
CA LEU A 185 18.21 3.60 -21.43
C LEU A 185 17.75 3.44 -19.98
N VAL A 186 18.33 4.24 -19.09
CA VAL A 186 17.95 4.27 -17.67
C VAL A 186 16.82 5.27 -17.50
N THR A 187 15.71 4.80 -16.95
CA THR A 187 14.49 5.57 -16.77
C THR A 187 14.11 5.62 -15.30
N LEU A 188 13.98 6.83 -14.75
CA LEU A 188 13.38 7.04 -13.44
C LEU A 188 11.91 7.37 -13.60
N VAL A 189 11.07 6.65 -12.86
CA VAL A 189 9.62 6.83 -12.84
C VAL A 189 9.17 7.16 -11.42
N SER A 190 8.36 8.19 -11.27
CA SER A 190 7.69 8.52 -10.01
C SER A 190 6.25 8.02 -9.99
N ALA A 191 5.68 7.99 -8.79
CA ALA A 191 4.28 7.70 -8.51
C ALA A 191 3.27 8.50 -9.35
N SER A 192 3.59 9.74 -9.73
CA SER A 192 2.73 10.60 -10.54
C SER A 192 2.71 10.20 -12.03
N GLY A 193 3.60 9.29 -12.43
CA GLY A 193 3.88 8.98 -13.83
C GLY A 193 4.87 9.94 -14.49
N CYS A 194 5.50 10.86 -13.75
CA CYS A 194 6.58 11.67 -14.28
C CYS A 194 7.84 10.82 -14.52
N VAL A 195 8.49 11.07 -15.66
CA VAL A 195 9.56 10.24 -16.21
C VAL A 195 10.78 11.09 -16.53
N ALA A 196 11.95 10.58 -16.16
CA ALA A 196 13.26 11.07 -16.59
C ALA A 196 14.03 9.93 -17.28
N ILE A 197 14.48 10.15 -18.51
CA ILE A 197 15.19 9.14 -19.31
C ILE A 197 16.60 9.65 -19.59
N ALA A 198 17.60 8.81 -19.34
CA ALA A 198 18.99 9.05 -19.72
C ALA A 198 19.56 7.81 -20.43
N GLN A 199 20.62 8.02 -21.21
CA GLN A 199 21.31 6.94 -21.90
C GLN A 199 22.68 6.71 -21.28
N GLU A 200 22.96 5.48 -20.89
CA GLU A 200 24.29 5.08 -20.43
C GLU A 200 25.09 4.46 -21.60
N GLY A 201 26.39 4.80 -21.68
CA GLY A 201 27.29 4.32 -22.73
C GLY A 201 27.30 5.16 -24.00
N SER A 202 27.12 4.53 -25.17
CA SER A 202 27.21 5.22 -26.47
C SER A 202 25.93 5.99 -26.75
N LYS A 203 26.01 7.32 -26.81
CA LYS A 203 24.86 8.20 -27.07
C LYS A 203 24.30 7.96 -28.48
N ASP A 204 23.02 7.59 -28.56
CA ASP A 204 22.25 7.42 -29.80
C ASP A 204 20.96 8.22 -29.66
N ALA A 205 21.02 9.50 -30.03
CA ALA A 205 19.92 10.43 -29.88
C ALA A 205 18.68 10.02 -30.70
N VAL A 206 18.87 9.32 -31.82
CA VAL A 206 17.78 8.84 -32.67
C VAL A 206 17.03 7.71 -31.95
N TRP A 207 17.77 6.76 -31.37
CA TRP A 207 17.19 5.69 -30.57
C TRP A 207 16.41 6.23 -29.36
N LEU A 208 17.00 7.17 -28.62
CA LEU A 208 16.33 7.81 -27.49
C LEU A 208 15.01 8.46 -27.91
N GLN A 209 15.03 9.26 -28.99
CA GLN A 209 13.82 9.94 -29.49
C GLN A 209 12.75 8.95 -29.96
N GLN A 210 13.15 7.84 -30.57
CA GLN A 210 12.23 6.79 -31.03
C GLN A 210 11.57 6.04 -29.87
N CYS A 211 12.31 5.74 -28.80
CA CYS A 211 11.81 4.95 -27.68
C CYS A 211 11.06 5.77 -26.62
N THR A 212 11.34 7.07 -26.50
CA THR A 212 10.77 7.95 -25.47
C THR A 212 9.24 7.84 -25.33
N PRO A 213 8.42 7.92 -26.40
CA PRO A 213 6.97 7.85 -26.27
C PRO A 213 6.48 6.51 -25.71
N SER A 214 7.14 5.41 -26.07
CA SER A 214 6.82 4.07 -25.57
C SER A 214 7.20 3.93 -24.10
N ILE A 215 8.39 4.42 -23.72
CA ILE A 215 8.86 4.41 -22.33
C ILE A 215 7.92 5.22 -21.44
N GLU A 216 7.54 6.44 -21.83
CA GLU A 216 6.61 7.27 -21.07
C GLU A 216 5.27 6.56 -20.85
N LYS A 217 4.73 5.90 -21.88
CA LYS A 217 3.52 5.09 -21.77
C LYS A 217 3.72 3.94 -20.77
N TYR A 218 4.79 3.16 -20.90
CA TYR A 218 5.07 2.04 -20.00
C TYR A 218 5.27 2.50 -18.55
N SER A 219 5.97 3.61 -18.34
CA SER A 219 6.20 4.20 -17.02
C SER A 219 4.89 4.67 -16.37
N SER A 220 3.95 5.23 -17.13
CA SER A 220 2.63 5.61 -16.60
C SER A 220 1.87 4.38 -16.09
N PHE A 221 1.81 3.29 -16.87
CA PHE A 221 1.19 2.03 -16.43
C PHE A 221 1.94 1.38 -15.26
N PHE A 222 3.27 1.45 -15.24
CA PHE A 222 4.08 0.94 -14.14
C PHE A 222 3.78 1.69 -12.83
N ALA A 223 3.68 3.02 -12.88
CA ALA A 223 3.35 3.84 -11.72
C ALA A 223 1.99 3.46 -11.11
N THR A 224 0.96 3.27 -11.94
CA THR A 224 -0.39 2.95 -11.46
C THR A 224 -0.54 1.49 -11.02
N THR A 225 -0.02 0.55 -11.81
CA THR A 225 -0.33 -0.88 -11.67
C THR A 225 0.67 -1.60 -10.78
N VAL A 226 1.95 -1.20 -10.82
CA VAL A 226 3.02 -1.87 -10.07
C VAL A 226 3.34 -1.13 -8.78
N MET A 227 3.58 0.18 -8.88
CA MET A 227 3.92 1.02 -7.72
C MET A 227 2.71 1.48 -6.91
N ASN A 228 1.49 1.27 -7.43
CA ASN A 228 0.24 1.73 -6.82
C ASN A 228 0.29 3.23 -6.45
N ASN A 229 0.77 4.06 -7.39
CA ASN A 229 0.93 5.50 -7.25
C ASN A 229 1.74 5.93 -6.02
N SER A 230 2.77 5.18 -5.64
CA SER A 230 3.63 5.51 -4.49
C SER A 230 5.11 5.26 -4.73
N GLY A 231 5.93 6.26 -4.37
CA GLY A 231 7.39 6.19 -4.44
C GLY A 231 7.96 6.53 -5.81
N PHE A 232 9.14 5.97 -6.08
CA PHE A 232 9.84 6.08 -7.35
C PHE A 232 10.65 4.80 -7.59
N SER A 233 10.96 4.53 -8.86
CA SER A 233 11.66 3.33 -9.28
C SER A 233 12.59 3.64 -10.45
N LYS A 234 13.60 2.79 -10.63
CA LYS A 234 14.49 2.78 -11.80
C LYS A 234 14.13 1.60 -12.70
N LEU A 235 13.93 1.90 -13.97
CA LEU A 235 13.66 0.96 -15.05
C LEU A 235 14.81 1.04 -16.06
N CYS A 236 15.48 -0.09 -16.32
CA CYS A 236 16.55 -0.15 -17.32
C CYS A 236 16.00 -0.80 -18.58
N PHE A 237 15.80 0.00 -19.63
CA PHE A 237 15.40 -0.50 -20.93
C PHE A 237 16.62 -0.71 -21.83
N ASN A 238 16.56 -1.75 -22.65
CA ASN A 238 17.60 -2.04 -23.61
C ASN A 238 17.01 -2.50 -24.94
N LYS A 239 17.82 -2.45 -26.00
CA LYS A 239 17.47 -3.06 -27.28
C LYS A 239 17.63 -4.57 -27.16
N SER A 240 16.67 -5.34 -27.66
CA SER A 240 16.79 -6.79 -27.73
C SER A 240 18.05 -7.20 -28.50
N PRO A 241 18.82 -8.17 -28.01
CA PRO A 241 19.91 -8.74 -28.82
C PRO A 241 19.40 -9.54 -30.02
N TYR A 242 18.10 -9.87 -30.08
CA TYR A 242 17.50 -10.73 -31.12
C TYR A 242 16.48 -10.03 -32.00
N SER A 243 16.11 -8.79 -31.69
CA SER A 243 15.16 -7.98 -32.47
C SER A 243 15.47 -6.49 -32.34
N ASP A 244 14.87 -5.66 -33.19
CA ASP A 244 14.95 -4.20 -33.04
C ASP A 244 13.97 -3.65 -31.98
N GLN A 245 13.42 -4.52 -31.13
CA GLN A 245 12.43 -4.13 -30.12
C GLN A 245 13.10 -3.74 -28.80
N LEU A 246 12.46 -2.80 -28.10
CA LEU A 246 12.79 -2.40 -26.74
C LEU A 246 12.31 -3.45 -25.74
N PHE A 247 13.11 -3.78 -24.73
CA PHE A 247 12.67 -4.59 -23.60
C PHE A 247 13.16 -4.00 -22.26
N LEU A 248 12.48 -4.34 -21.16
CA LEU A 248 12.84 -3.97 -19.79
C LEU A 248 13.85 -4.98 -19.23
N GLU A 249 15.13 -4.62 -19.24
CA GLU A 249 16.21 -5.49 -18.78
C GLU A 249 16.30 -5.59 -17.26
N ASP A 250 15.97 -4.51 -16.54
CA ASP A 250 16.00 -4.50 -15.08
C ASP A 250 14.97 -3.54 -14.46
N VAL A 251 14.54 -3.86 -13.24
CA VAL A 251 13.64 -3.05 -12.41
C VAL A 251 14.18 -2.99 -10.99
N GLU A 252 14.21 -1.78 -10.44
CA GLU A 252 14.62 -1.51 -9.07
C GLU A 252 13.62 -0.54 -8.41
N LEU A 253 12.89 -1.04 -7.41
CA LEU A 253 11.98 -0.22 -6.59
C LEU A 253 12.81 0.60 -5.60
N GLY A 254 12.50 1.89 -5.43
CA GLY A 254 13.17 2.72 -4.41
C GLY A 254 14.68 2.85 -4.61
N CYS A 255 15.10 3.14 -5.84
CA CYS A 255 16.51 3.10 -6.21
C CYS A 255 17.39 4.07 -5.41
N SER A 256 18.66 3.71 -5.26
CA SER A 256 19.67 4.57 -4.64
C SER A 256 19.87 5.87 -5.41
N LEU A 257 19.66 7.02 -4.75
CA LEU A 257 20.00 8.33 -5.33
C LEU A 257 21.52 8.56 -5.40
N VAL A 258 22.30 7.80 -4.64
CA VAL A 258 23.76 7.89 -4.59
C VAL A 258 24.36 7.30 -5.86
N ASP A 259 23.77 6.19 -6.35
CA ASP A 259 24.25 5.45 -7.52
C ASP A 259 23.79 6.08 -8.86
N LEU A 260 22.99 7.15 -8.80
CA LEU A 260 22.59 7.87 -10.01
C LEU A 260 23.77 8.63 -10.61
N ASN A 261 23.98 8.46 -11.90
CA ASN A 261 24.94 9.25 -12.65
C ASN A 261 24.51 10.74 -12.74
N THR A 262 25.44 11.62 -13.10
CA THR A 262 25.20 13.07 -13.16
C THR A 262 24.08 13.47 -14.13
N GLU A 263 23.91 12.77 -15.25
CA GLU A 263 22.86 13.07 -16.23
C GLU A 263 21.47 12.74 -15.70
N LEU A 264 21.31 11.59 -15.03
CA LEU A 264 20.09 11.18 -14.35
C LEU A 264 19.76 12.10 -13.19
N LEU A 265 20.76 12.52 -12.41
CA LEU A 265 20.57 13.48 -11.32
C LEU A 265 20.04 14.82 -11.82
N LEU A 266 20.60 15.34 -12.93
CA LEU A 266 20.12 16.58 -13.55
C LEU A 266 18.69 16.43 -14.07
N ALA A 267 18.40 15.35 -14.80
CA ALA A 267 17.06 15.08 -15.30
C ALA A 267 16.03 14.93 -14.16
N PHE A 268 16.44 14.32 -13.04
CA PHE A 268 15.62 14.17 -11.84
C PHE A 268 15.33 15.52 -11.15
N SER A 269 16.32 16.41 -11.12
CA SER A 269 16.19 17.78 -10.61
C SER A 269 15.26 18.63 -11.50
N ASP A 270 15.47 18.60 -12.82
CA ASP A 270 14.68 19.36 -13.79
C ASP A 270 13.19 18.99 -13.76
N LYS A 271 12.91 17.69 -13.60
CA LYS A 271 11.55 17.15 -13.49
C LYS A 271 10.97 17.24 -12.08
N ARG A 272 11.73 17.73 -11.09
CA ARG A 272 11.32 17.84 -9.68
C ARG A 272 10.73 16.55 -9.11
N LEU A 273 11.23 15.40 -9.55
CA LEU A 273 10.66 14.08 -9.22
C LEU A 273 10.64 13.82 -7.70
N LEU A 274 11.60 14.36 -6.95
CA LEU A 274 11.62 14.25 -5.50
C LEU A 274 10.49 15.04 -4.83
N GLU A 275 10.19 16.25 -5.33
CA GLU A 275 9.07 17.05 -4.82
C GLU A 275 7.74 16.36 -5.15
N GLU A 276 7.61 15.82 -6.36
CA GLU A 276 6.43 15.04 -6.74
C GLU A 276 6.26 13.80 -5.85
N CYS A 277 7.34 13.07 -5.56
CA CYS A 277 7.32 11.94 -4.64
C CYS A 277 6.83 12.35 -3.23
N VAL A 278 7.31 13.50 -2.73
CA VAL A 278 6.87 14.06 -1.44
C VAL A 278 5.39 14.44 -1.48
N CYS A 279 4.96 15.16 -2.51
CA CYS A 279 3.57 15.58 -2.69
C CYS A 279 2.61 14.39 -2.81
N CYS A 280 2.97 13.38 -3.59
CA CYS A 280 2.19 12.14 -3.72
C CYS A 280 2.12 11.38 -2.39
N GLY A 281 3.23 11.30 -1.65
CA GLY A 281 3.30 10.63 -0.36
C GLY A 281 2.36 11.24 0.68
N GLU A 282 2.28 12.57 0.71
CA GLU A 282 1.36 13.30 1.58
C GLU A 282 -0.10 13.16 1.16
N GLN A 283 -0.39 13.25 -0.13
CA GLN A 283 -1.76 13.11 -0.64
C GLN A 283 -2.30 11.70 -0.40
N SER A 284 -1.42 10.70 -0.46
CA SER A 284 -1.76 9.30 -0.20
C SER A 284 -2.11 9.05 1.27
N PHE A 285 -1.50 9.80 2.20
CA PHE A 285 -1.82 9.68 3.62
C PHE A 285 -3.04 10.53 3.95
N LYS A 286 -4.23 9.94 3.85
CA LYS A 286 -5.43 10.54 4.43
C LYS A 286 -5.36 10.32 5.95
N ARG A 287 -5.33 11.41 6.73
CA ARG A 287 -5.59 11.31 8.17
C ARG A 287 -6.92 10.59 8.37
N PRO A 288 -7.01 9.63 9.31
CA PRO A 288 -8.25 8.93 9.55
C PRO A 288 -9.31 9.96 9.94
N VAL A 289 -10.48 9.87 9.31
CA VAL A 289 -11.64 10.74 9.57
C VAL A 289 -12.12 10.55 11.01
N ALA A 290 -11.90 9.36 11.56
CA ALA A 290 -12.36 8.90 12.85
C ALA A 290 -11.19 8.57 13.79
N GLU A 291 -11.39 8.79 15.09
CA GLU A 291 -10.46 8.43 16.15
C GLU A 291 -11.23 7.72 17.28
N VAL A 292 -10.70 6.62 17.80
CA VAL A 292 -11.27 5.94 18.97
C VAL A 292 -10.82 6.63 20.24
N ARG A 293 -11.78 6.97 21.11
CA ARG A 293 -11.55 7.61 22.41
C ARG A 293 -12.17 6.80 23.52
N TYR A 294 -11.56 6.88 24.71
CA TYR A 294 -12.08 6.25 25.91
C TYR A 294 -12.79 7.28 26.79
N GLY A 295 -14.07 7.05 27.06
CA GLY A 295 -14.96 7.94 27.81
C GLY A 295 -15.09 7.62 29.28
N GLY A 296 -14.24 6.74 29.83
CA GLY A 296 -14.34 6.23 31.19
C GLY A 296 -15.22 4.97 31.30
N ASN A 297 -15.32 4.42 32.53
CA ASN A 297 -16.01 3.15 32.79
C ASN A 297 -17.50 3.15 32.43
N GLU A 298 -18.15 4.32 32.46
CA GLU A 298 -19.59 4.44 32.20
C GLU A 298 -19.93 4.51 30.70
N ARG A 299 -19.03 5.05 29.88
CA ARG A 299 -19.26 5.30 28.44
C ARG A 299 -18.48 4.35 27.53
N GLY A 300 -17.43 3.71 28.04
CA GLY A 300 -16.60 2.81 27.26
C GLY A 300 -15.82 3.51 26.15
N TYR A 301 -15.47 2.76 25.11
CA TYR A 301 -14.84 3.30 23.90
C TYR A 301 -15.90 3.82 22.92
N PHE A 302 -15.61 4.93 22.26
CA PHE A 302 -16.47 5.54 21.26
C PHE A 302 -15.63 6.22 20.18
N VAL A 303 -16.25 6.55 19.04
CA VAL A 303 -15.55 7.12 17.89
C VAL A 303 -15.90 8.60 17.73
N CYS A 304 -14.90 9.44 17.47
CA CYS A 304 -15.07 10.88 17.19
C CYS A 304 -14.48 11.27 15.84
N ALA A 305 -15.00 12.35 15.25
CA ALA A 305 -14.41 12.98 14.08
C ALA A 305 -13.05 13.61 14.44
N ASN A 306 -12.01 13.32 13.66
CA ASN A 306 -10.67 13.91 13.83
C ASN A 306 -10.51 15.23 13.06
N LYS A 307 -11.43 15.50 12.12
CA LYS A 307 -11.50 16.72 11.30
C LYS A 307 -12.96 17.10 11.07
N ASP A 308 -13.20 18.30 10.55
CA ASP A 308 -14.51 18.65 10.02
C ASP A 308 -14.81 17.80 8.78
N VAL A 309 -16.04 17.29 8.68
CA VAL A 309 -16.52 16.43 7.60
C VAL A 309 -17.75 17.04 6.98
N LYS A 310 -17.78 17.18 5.65
CA LYS A 310 -18.94 17.74 4.95
C LYS A 310 -20.02 16.69 4.73
N ARG A 311 -21.29 17.11 4.72
CA ARG A 311 -22.40 16.23 4.33
C ARG A 311 -22.10 15.49 3.03
N GLY A 312 -22.26 14.18 3.05
CA GLY A 312 -22.00 13.28 1.91
C GLY A 312 -20.55 12.82 1.76
N GLU A 313 -19.59 13.37 2.51
CA GLU A 313 -18.21 12.90 2.52
C GLU A 313 -18.13 11.53 3.20
N VAL A 314 -17.24 10.66 2.70
CA VAL A 314 -17.01 9.33 3.26
C VAL A 314 -16.32 9.46 4.62
N VAL A 315 -16.96 8.88 5.64
CA VAL A 315 -16.43 8.74 7.00
C VAL A 315 -15.70 7.42 7.15
N PHE A 316 -16.26 6.35 6.60
CA PHE A 316 -15.68 5.01 6.62
C PHE A 316 -15.69 4.39 5.22
N GLU A 317 -14.50 4.05 4.71
CA GLU A 317 -14.31 3.31 3.46
C GLU A 317 -14.34 1.79 3.78
N ASP A 318 -15.53 1.17 3.67
CA ASP A 318 -15.76 -0.25 3.99
C ASP A 318 -16.04 -1.11 2.75
N GLU A 319 -16.27 -0.48 1.60
CA GLU A 319 -16.42 -1.18 0.33
C GLU A 319 -15.12 -1.94 -0.04
N GLY A 320 -15.21 -3.26 -0.23
CA GLY A 320 -14.05 -4.10 -0.55
C GLY A 320 -13.10 -4.35 0.63
N ARG A 321 -13.45 -3.92 1.85
CA ARG A 321 -12.68 -4.21 3.06
C ARG A 321 -12.84 -5.67 3.46
N SER A 322 -11.79 -6.25 4.02
CA SER A 322 -11.87 -7.59 4.62
C SER A 322 -12.76 -7.54 5.85
N PHE A 323 -13.65 -8.53 5.97
CA PHE A 323 -14.45 -8.79 7.17
C PHE A 323 -14.26 -10.25 7.57
N ALA A 324 -14.03 -10.50 8.86
CA ALA A 324 -14.16 -11.84 9.41
C ALA A 324 -15.65 -12.24 9.46
N ILE A 325 -15.97 -13.43 8.96
CA ILE A 325 -17.35 -13.95 8.88
C ILE A 325 -17.44 -15.28 9.62
N VAL A 326 -18.53 -15.50 10.34
CA VAL A 326 -18.82 -16.75 11.05
C VAL A 326 -20.28 -17.15 10.89
N THR A 327 -20.57 -18.44 11.05
CA THR A 327 -21.94 -18.95 11.13
C THR A 327 -22.37 -19.15 12.58
N ARG A 328 -23.64 -18.87 12.89
CA ARG A 328 -24.21 -19.06 14.24
C ARG A 328 -24.00 -20.50 14.77
N PRO A 329 -24.24 -21.58 13.99
CA PRO A 329 -23.99 -22.95 14.47
C PRO A 329 -22.52 -23.22 14.82
N PHE A 330 -21.58 -22.55 14.13
CA PHE A 330 -20.16 -22.67 14.46
C PHE A 330 -19.86 -22.03 15.82
N VAL A 331 -20.39 -20.83 16.08
CA VAL A 331 -20.28 -20.13 17.37
C VAL A 331 -20.88 -20.98 18.50
N ASP A 332 -22.11 -21.46 18.33
CA ASP A 332 -22.82 -22.22 19.35
C ASP A 332 -22.06 -23.48 19.78
N LYS A 333 -21.40 -24.14 18.83
CA LYS A 333 -20.68 -25.41 19.02
C LYS A 333 -19.25 -25.25 19.53
N HIS A 334 -18.53 -24.20 19.12
CA HIS A 334 -17.07 -24.12 19.32
C HIS A 334 -16.61 -22.98 20.23
N TRP A 335 -17.45 -21.97 20.50
CA TRP A 335 -17.06 -20.80 21.29
C TRP A 335 -17.46 -20.97 22.76
N GLY A 336 -16.67 -20.37 23.66
CA GLY A 336 -16.97 -20.30 25.09
C GLY A 336 -18.10 -19.31 25.40
N GLU A 337 -18.59 -19.32 26.63
CA GLU A 337 -19.72 -18.46 27.04
C GLU A 337 -19.39 -16.96 26.95
N GLU A 338 -18.16 -16.55 27.28
CA GLU A 338 -17.72 -15.15 27.14
C GLU A 338 -17.69 -14.68 25.67
N GLU A 339 -17.22 -15.54 24.78
CA GLU A 339 -17.18 -15.26 23.34
C GLU A 339 -18.60 -15.18 22.75
N LYS A 340 -19.53 -16.02 23.24
CA LYS A 340 -20.95 -15.96 22.85
C LYS A 340 -21.63 -14.67 23.31
N VAL A 341 -21.30 -14.15 24.49
CA VAL A 341 -21.78 -12.84 24.95
C VAL A 341 -21.29 -11.74 23.99
N THR A 342 -20.00 -11.75 23.66
CA THR A 342 -19.40 -10.79 22.72
C THR A 342 -20.04 -10.91 21.33
N PHE A 343 -20.26 -12.13 20.84
CA PHE A 343 -20.96 -12.38 19.59
C PHE A 343 -22.37 -11.78 19.57
N ALA A 344 -23.14 -11.98 20.63
CA ALA A 344 -24.51 -11.45 20.74
C ALA A 344 -24.57 -9.91 20.82
N GLU A 345 -23.50 -9.26 21.30
CA GLU A 345 -23.42 -7.81 21.45
C GLU A 345 -22.87 -7.09 20.22
N TYR A 346 -21.90 -7.68 19.51
CA TYR A 346 -21.10 -6.97 18.51
C TYR A 346 -21.16 -7.56 17.10
N ALA A 347 -21.67 -8.77 16.90
CA ALA A 347 -21.73 -9.38 15.57
C ALA A 347 -22.87 -8.79 14.73
N TRP A 348 -22.61 -8.56 13.44
CA TRP A 348 -23.58 -7.97 12.52
C TRP A 348 -24.16 -9.04 11.59
N PRO A 349 -25.49 -9.21 11.53
CA PRO A 349 -26.11 -10.19 10.64
C PRO A 349 -25.91 -9.82 9.17
N LEU A 350 -25.48 -10.80 8.36
CA LEU A 350 -25.30 -10.66 6.91
C LEU A 350 -26.49 -11.16 6.10
N ASP A 351 -27.33 -12.00 6.69
CA ASP A 351 -28.54 -12.54 6.08
C ASP A 351 -29.77 -12.26 6.94
N THR A 352 -30.95 -12.51 6.38
CA THR A 352 -32.23 -12.34 7.06
C THR A 352 -32.61 -13.52 7.95
N ASP A 353 -31.89 -14.63 7.82
CA ASP A 353 -32.17 -15.88 8.53
C ASP A 353 -31.40 -15.95 9.87
N GLY A 354 -30.55 -14.97 10.11
CA GLY A 354 -29.65 -14.93 11.26
C GLY A 354 -28.66 -16.08 11.27
N HIS A 355 -28.19 -16.54 10.10
CA HIS A 355 -27.26 -17.66 9.96
C HIS A 355 -25.80 -17.20 9.89
N VAL A 356 -25.50 -16.18 9.07
CA VAL A 356 -24.16 -15.66 8.79
C VAL A 356 -23.98 -14.28 9.41
N TYR A 357 -22.84 -14.04 10.05
CA TYR A 357 -22.52 -12.79 10.73
C TYR A 357 -21.12 -12.30 10.35
N ALA A 358 -20.99 -10.99 10.16
CA ALA A 358 -19.71 -10.32 10.25
C ALA A 358 -19.34 -10.14 11.73
N ILE A 359 -18.10 -10.43 12.07
CA ILE A 359 -17.55 -10.28 13.42
C ILE A 359 -16.40 -9.29 13.41
N TRP A 360 -15.93 -8.93 14.60
CA TRP A 360 -14.80 -8.01 14.76
C TRP A 360 -13.54 -8.53 14.06
N GLU A 361 -12.74 -7.58 13.58
CA GLU A 361 -11.45 -7.88 12.97
C GLU A 361 -10.43 -8.43 13.99
N ARG A 362 -9.43 -9.18 13.53
CA ARG A 362 -8.35 -9.60 14.43
C ARG A 362 -7.44 -8.44 14.84
N ASN A 363 -7.34 -7.41 14.00
CA ASN A 363 -6.56 -6.22 14.29
C ASN A 363 -7.41 -5.22 15.10
N PRO A 364 -7.09 -4.92 16.37
CA PRO A 364 -7.85 -3.99 17.19
C PRO A 364 -7.88 -2.56 16.64
N SER A 365 -6.87 -2.16 15.86
CA SER A 365 -6.85 -0.84 15.21
C SER A 365 -7.96 -0.67 14.16
N GLU A 366 -8.50 -1.77 13.65
CA GLU A 366 -9.61 -1.76 12.70
C GLU A 366 -10.98 -1.73 13.39
N TRP A 367 -11.01 -1.87 14.72
CA TRP A 367 -12.25 -1.88 15.50
C TRP A 367 -12.88 -0.50 15.53
N ARG A 368 -14.21 -0.48 15.39
CA ARG A 368 -14.99 0.76 15.34
C ARG A 368 -16.14 0.63 16.33
N PRO A 369 -15.94 1.03 17.60
CA PRO A 369 -17.01 1.08 18.58
C PRO A 369 -17.92 2.29 18.30
N ILE A 370 -18.58 2.28 17.14
CA ILE A 370 -19.51 3.34 16.76
C ILE A 370 -20.78 3.20 17.57
N ASN A 371 -21.23 4.29 18.20
CA ASN A 371 -22.38 4.27 19.08
C ASN A 371 -23.69 4.52 18.34
N HIS A 372 -24.78 4.09 18.98
CA HIS A 372 -26.12 4.34 18.50
C HIS A 372 -26.57 5.80 18.71
N SER A 373 -27.23 6.39 17.71
CA SER A 373 -28.11 7.56 17.89
C SER A 373 -29.41 7.42 17.09
N CYS A 374 -30.53 7.88 17.66
CA CYS A 374 -31.81 7.99 16.94
C CYS A 374 -31.82 9.16 15.93
N ASP A 375 -30.90 10.11 16.08
CA ASP A 375 -30.58 11.15 15.09
C ASP A 375 -29.08 11.10 14.79
N PRO A 376 -28.62 10.14 13.97
CA PRO A 376 -27.21 9.92 13.73
C PRO A 376 -26.61 10.95 12.79
N ASN A 377 -25.29 11.16 12.91
CA ASN A 377 -24.54 11.97 11.95
C ASN A 377 -23.84 11.14 10.86
N CYS A 378 -23.87 9.81 10.96
CA CYS A 378 -23.38 8.88 9.95
C CYS A 378 -24.51 7.97 9.42
N ILE A 379 -24.49 7.71 8.11
CA ILE A 379 -25.42 6.80 7.39
C ILE A 379 -24.65 6.01 6.34
N PHE A 380 -25.19 4.87 5.88
CA PHE A 380 -24.58 4.16 4.74
C PHE A 380 -24.63 5.00 3.46
N GLY A 381 -23.71 4.74 2.52
CA GLY A 381 -23.74 5.31 1.20
C GLY A 381 -24.99 4.93 0.42
N GLU A 382 -25.30 5.71 -0.63
CA GLU A 382 -26.44 5.42 -1.50
C GLU A 382 -26.30 4.04 -2.18
N GLY A 383 -27.43 3.42 -2.52
CA GLY A 383 -27.44 2.11 -3.20
C GLY A 383 -27.09 0.92 -2.29
N HIS A 384 -27.28 1.04 -0.97
CA HIS A 384 -26.89 0.03 0.02
C HIS A 384 -25.37 -0.26 0.00
N SER A 385 -24.56 0.79 -0.15
CA SER A 385 -23.09 0.69 -0.08
C SER A 385 -22.66 0.37 1.35
N LEU A 386 -21.54 -0.36 1.47
CA LEU A 386 -20.94 -0.64 2.78
C LEU A 386 -20.23 0.61 3.34
N ASN A 387 -19.82 1.54 2.48
CA ASN A 387 -19.24 2.80 2.91
C ASN A 387 -20.21 3.58 3.80
N VAL A 388 -19.67 4.26 4.80
CA VAL A 388 -20.45 5.16 5.66
C VAL A 388 -20.09 6.60 5.30
N ILE A 389 -21.11 7.43 5.10
CA ILE A 389 -21.00 8.84 4.75
C ILE A 389 -21.60 9.73 5.84
N ALA A 390 -21.20 10.99 5.86
CA ALA A 390 -21.76 11.98 6.76
C ALA A 390 -23.19 12.38 6.36
N ALA A 391 -24.16 12.20 7.25
CA ALA A 391 -25.57 12.56 7.02
C ALA A 391 -25.79 14.09 7.02
N ARG A 392 -24.92 14.81 7.72
CA ARG A 392 -24.85 16.28 7.83
C ARG A 392 -23.40 16.72 7.99
N ASP A 393 -23.15 18.02 8.02
CA ASP A 393 -21.83 18.52 8.42
C ASP A 393 -21.51 18.06 9.86
N ILE A 394 -20.32 17.49 10.05
CA ILE A 394 -19.80 16.97 11.32
C ILE A 394 -18.61 17.82 11.71
N LYS A 395 -18.59 18.33 12.95
CA LYS A 395 -17.45 19.09 13.45
C LYS A 395 -16.36 18.15 13.96
N LYS A 396 -15.11 18.60 13.87
CA LYS A 396 -14.00 17.97 14.59
C LYS A 396 -14.38 17.76 16.07
N GLU A 397 -13.98 16.62 16.62
CA GLU A 397 -14.24 16.14 17.99
C GLU A 397 -15.68 15.72 18.28
N GLU A 398 -16.60 15.86 17.32
CA GLU A 398 -17.96 15.37 17.46
C GLU A 398 -18.00 13.83 17.43
N GLU A 399 -18.83 13.21 18.28
CA GLU A 399 -19.01 11.76 18.31
C GLU A 399 -19.70 11.29 17.02
N LEU A 400 -19.12 10.28 16.37
CA LEU A 400 -19.70 9.63 15.21
C LEU A 400 -20.70 8.58 15.69
N THR A 401 -21.93 8.66 15.20
CA THR A 401 -23.03 7.77 15.60
C THR A 401 -23.82 7.28 14.40
N MET A 402 -24.35 6.07 14.51
CA MET A 402 -25.22 5.46 13.49
C MET A 402 -26.53 4.97 14.11
N ASP A 403 -27.56 4.84 13.28
CA ASP A 403 -28.80 4.22 13.71
C ASP A 403 -28.73 2.70 13.52
N TYR A 404 -28.59 1.96 14.61
CA TYR A 404 -28.47 0.49 14.59
C TYR A 404 -29.65 -0.21 13.92
N SER A 405 -30.84 0.40 13.89
CA SER A 405 -31.98 -0.18 13.17
C SER A 405 -31.78 -0.24 11.64
N THR A 406 -30.71 0.37 11.12
CA THR A 406 -30.35 0.32 9.68
C THR A 406 -29.50 -0.90 9.30
N PHE A 407 -28.92 -1.61 10.28
CA PHE A 407 -28.00 -2.74 10.04
C PHE A 407 -28.10 -3.89 11.05
N CYS A 408 -28.99 -3.79 12.04
CA CYS A 408 -29.31 -4.89 12.93
C CYS A 408 -30.72 -5.45 12.64
N ASP A 409 -30.86 -6.77 12.80
CA ASP A 409 -32.11 -7.50 12.63
C ASP A 409 -32.71 -7.96 13.97
N TYR A 410 -33.77 -8.77 13.92
CA TYR A 410 -34.49 -9.24 15.11
C TYR A 410 -33.67 -10.22 15.98
N THR A 411 -32.48 -10.61 15.54
CA THR A 411 -31.55 -11.40 16.36
C THR A 411 -30.74 -10.52 17.32
N MET A 412 -30.67 -9.21 17.08
CA MET A 412 -30.09 -8.26 18.03
C MET A 412 -30.98 -8.15 19.27
N ARG A 413 -30.36 -8.27 20.45
CA ARG A 413 -31.07 -8.07 21.72
C ARG A 413 -31.50 -6.60 21.85
N PRO A 414 -32.79 -6.32 22.10
CA PRO A 414 -33.23 -4.94 22.33
C PRO A 414 -32.52 -4.32 23.54
N PHE A 415 -32.22 -3.02 23.46
CA PHE A 415 -31.54 -2.30 24.54
C PHE A 415 -32.13 -0.91 24.76
N SER A 416 -32.03 -0.41 25.99
CA SER A 416 -32.47 0.94 26.36
C SER A 416 -31.54 2.00 25.76
N CYS A 417 -32.11 2.93 25.00
CA CYS A 417 -31.38 4.00 24.34
C CYS A 417 -31.09 5.15 25.29
N SER A 418 -29.82 5.58 25.32
CA SER A 418 -29.38 6.77 26.08
C SER A 418 -28.75 7.84 25.18
N CYS A 419 -29.15 7.90 23.89
CA CYS A 419 -28.54 8.80 22.90
C CYS A 419 -28.83 10.30 23.11
N ARG A 420 -29.80 10.65 23.98
CA ARG A 420 -30.20 12.03 24.32
C ARG A 420 -30.72 12.88 23.15
N SER A 421 -30.98 12.28 21.99
CA SER A 421 -31.66 12.96 20.88
C SER A 421 -33.08 13.37 21.26
N GLU A 422 -33.57 14.50 20.73
CA GLU A 422 -34.96 14.95 20.90
C GLU A 422 -35.97 13.93 20.34
N CYS A 423 -35.57 13.13 19.35
CA CYS A 423 -36.39 12.07 18.76
C CYS A 423 -35.99 10.67 19.26
N CYS A 424 -35.45 10.57 20.48
CA CYS A 424 -35.06 9.29 21.07
C CYS A 424 -36.24 8.31 21.15
N ARG A 425 -36.04 7.08 20.66
CA ARG A 425 -37.04 5.99 20.68
C ARG A 425 -37.15 5.27 22.03
N GLY A 426 -36.25 5.54 22.97
CA GLY A 426 -36.21 4.93 24.30
C GLY A 426 -35.72 3.48 24.31
N ILE A 427 -36.20 2.63 23.42
CA ILE A 427 -35.72 1.25 23.22
C ILE A 427 -35.32 1.07 21.75
N ILE A 428 -34.17 0.47 21.50
CA ILE A 428 -33.70 0.16 20.15
C ILE A 428 -34.00 -1.29 19.82
N LEU A 429 -34.71 -1.45 18.71
CA LEU A 429 -35.05 -2.71 18.07
C LEU A 429 -35.07 -2.45 16.54
N PRO A 430 -35.09 -3.50 15.71
CA PRO A 430 -35.32 -3.33 14.28
C PRO A 430 -36.64 -2.60 14.02
N ASP A 431 -36.58 -1.60 13.15
CA ASP A 431 -37.66 -0.65 12.93
C ASP A 431 -37.86 -0.42 11.42
N GLU A 432 -38.97 -0.93 10.88
CA GLU A 432 -39.31 -0.71 9.48
C GLU A 432 -39.54 0.76 9.12
N ALA A 433 -39.92 1.60 10.07
CA ALA A 433 -40.07 3.03 9.84
C ALA A 433 -38.70 3.68 9.63
N ALA A 434 -37.69 3.25 10.39
CA ALA A 434 -36.30 3.67 10.17
C ALA A 434 -35.80 3.21 8.79
N LEU A 435 -36.00 1.94 8.42
CA LEU A 435 -35.62 1.46 7.07
C LEU A 435 -36.28 2.28 5.95
N ARG A 436 -37.56 2.65 6.12
CA ARG A 436 -38.26 3.54 5.18
C ARG A 436 -37.72 4.96 5.16
N LYS A 437 -37.35 5.51 6.33
CA LYS A 437 -36.75 6.85 6.47
C LYS A 437 -35.41 6.94 5.74
N TYR A 438 -34.56 5.93 5.88
CA TYR A 438 -33.21 5.94 5.29
C TYR A 438 -33.16 5.40 3.86
N GLY A 439 -34.17 4.66 3.40
CA GLY A 439 -34.29 4.22 2.02
C GLY A 439 -33.12 3.32 1.59
N THR A 440 -32.31 3.79 0.64
CA THR A 440 -31.12 3.07 0.15
C THR A 440 -29.88 3.26 1.03
N HIS A 441 -29.95 4.06 2.09
CA HIS A 441 -28.85 4.29 3.04
C HIS A 441 -28.87 3.29 4.20
N THR A 442 -29.18 2.02 3.93
CA THR A 442 -29.28 0.94 4.93
C THR A 442 -28.47 -0.27 4.51
N TRP A 443 -27.96 -1.02 5.49
CA TRP A 443 -27.29 -2.30 5.27
C TRP A 443 -28.31 -3.39 4.92
N HIS A 444 -29.39 -3.47 5.69
CA HIS A 444 -30.46 -4.42 5.42
C HIS A 444 -31.25 -4.02 4.18
N ARG A 445 -31.48 -5.01 3.32
CA ARG A 445 -32.32 -4.89 2.13
C ARG A 445 -33.65 -5.58 2.41
N ARG A 446 -34.73 -5.01 1.88
CA ARG A 446 -35.92 -5.82 1.61
C ARG A 446 -35.57 -6.77 0.45
N PRO A 447 -36.01 -8.04 0.48
CA PRO A 447 -35.91 -8.90 -0.70
C PRO A 447 -36.54 -8.18 -1.90
N PRO A 448 -35.89 -8.14 -3.07
CA PRO A 448 -36.49 -7.56 -4.25
C PRO A 448 -37.80 -8.29 -4.57
N ILE A 449 -38.87 -7.53 -4.82
CA ILE A 449 -40.13 -8.10 -5.31
C ILE A 449 -39.82 -8.70 -6.69
N PRO A 450 -40.13 -9.98 -6.94
CA PRO A 450 -39.91 -10.58 -8.25
C PRO A 450 -40.58 -9.72 -9.33
N PRO A 451 -39.95 -9.52 -10.51
CA PRO A 451 -40.62 -8.83 -11.60
C PRO A 451 -41.96 -9.52 -11.85
N ALA A 452 -43.04 -8.73 -11.90
CA ALA A 452 -44.37 -9.25 -12.20
C ALA A 452 -44.25 -10.08 -13.47
N LYS A 453 -44.69 -11.35 -13.42
CA LYS A 453 -44.74 -12.19 -14.61
C LYS A 453 -45.52 -11.40 -15.66
N SER A 454 -44.85 -11.00 -16.74
CA SER A 454 -45.51 -10.47 -17.93
C SER A 454 -46.49 -11.54 -18.39
N VAL A 455 -47.78 -11.25 -18.26
CA VAL A 455 -48.89 -12.14 -18.64
C VAL A 455 -48.88 -12.38 -20.15
#